data_AF-A0A2H5V109-F1
#
_entry.id   AF-A0A2H5V109-F1
#
_cell.length_a   1.000
_cell.length_b   1.000
_cell.length_c   1.000
_cell.angle_alpha   90.00
_cell.angle_beta   90.00
_cell.angle_gamma   90.00
#
_symmetry.space_group_name_H-M   'P 1'
#
loop_
_entity.id
_entity.type
_entity.pdbx_description
1 polymer ?
#
loop_
_entity_poly.entity_id
_entity_poly.type
_entity_poly.pdbx_seq_one_letter_code
_entity_poly.pdbx_strand_id
1 'polypeptide(L)' 'MEIGELWSITVVIDEMQHLQPTEVSTIRLKPVIGSVLKVERGLPPSLDPVMDPA' A
#
# COMPACT_ATOMS: atom_id res chain seq x y z
N MET A 1 21.06 -3.75 0.64
CA MET A 1 20.36 -3.13 -0.51
C MET A 1 21.42 -2.63 -1.42
N GLU A 2 21.55 -3.32 -2.55
CA GLU A 2 22.53 -2.97 -3.56
C GLU A 2 21.88 -2.10 -4.65
N ILE A 3 22.70 -1.31 -5.35
CA ILE A 3 22.22 -0.49 -6.46
C ILE A 3 21.72 -1.42 -7.58
N GLY A 4 20.48 -1.23 -8.01
CA GLY A 4 19.84 -2.03 -9.07
C GLY A 4 19.06 -3.25 -8.57
N GLU A 5 19.06 -3.51 -7.26
CA GLU A 5 18.23 -4.55 -6.65
C GLU A 5 16.74 -4.13 -6.67
N LEU A 6 15.84 -5.04 -7.05
CA LEU A 6 14.40 -4.84 -6.94
C LEU A 6 13.88 -5.52 -5.67
N TRP A 7 13.04 -4.81 -4.93
CA TRP A 7 12.48 -5.27 -3.67
C TRP A 7 10.97 -5.06 -3.65
N SER A 8 10.27 -5.90 -2.90
CA SER A 8 8.83 -5.80 -2.67
C SER A 8 8.56 -5.66 -1.18
N ILE A 9 7.63 -4.78 -0.82
CA ILE A 9 7.12 -4.62 0.53
C ILE A 9 5.62 -4.84 0.46
N THR A 10 5.14 -5.88 1.15
CA THR A 10 3.72 -6.17 1.27
C THR A 10 3.23 -5.63 2.61
N VAL A 11 2.25 -4.74 2.56
CA VAL A 11 1.54 -4.24 3.76
C VAL A 11 0.17 -4.92 3.77
N VAL A 12 -0.08 -5.71 4.81
CA VAL A 12 -1.37 -6.39 5.01
C VAL A 12 -2.26 -5.50 5.88
N ILE A 13 -3.52 -5.39 5.49
CA ILE A 13 -4.55 -4.70 6.26
C ILE A 13 -5.56 -5.75 6.70
N ASP A 14 -5.55 -6.09 7.98
CA ASP A 14 -6.37 -7.19 8.52
C ASP A 14 -7.86 -6.85 8.60
N GLU A 15 -8.20 -5.57 8.79
CA GLU A 15 -9.57 -5.11 8.99
C GLU A 15 -9.99 -4.10 7.91
N MET A 16 -10.20 -4.59 6.69
CA MET A 16 -10.61 -3.73 5.56
C MET A 16 -11.97 -3.03 5.78
N GLN A 17 -12.82 -3.55 6.66
CA GLN A 17 -14.14 -2.96 6.97
C GLN A 17 -14.08 -1.56 7.59
N HIS A 18 -12.93 -1.17 8.15
CA HIS A 18 -12.75 0.15 8.75
C HIS A 18 -12.25 1.21 7.75
N LEU A 19 -11.87 0.78 6.55
CA LEU A 19 -11.42 1.69 5.50
C LEU A 19 -12.62 2.35 4.82
N GLN A 20 -12.55 3.67 4.63
CA GLN A 20 -13.59 4.37 3.89
C GLN A 20 -13.28 4.30 2.39
N PRO A 21 -14.26 3.98 1.53
CA PRO A 21 -14.07 4.09 0.09
C PRO A 21 -13.61 5.50 -0.29
N THR A 22 -12.80 5.62 -1.35
CA THR A 22 -12.21 6.89 -1.80
C THR A 22 -11.24 7.58 -0.83
N GLU A 23 -10.99 6.99 0.35
CA GLU A 23 -9.99 7.49 1.29
C GLU A 23 -8.59 7.46 0.66
N VAL A 24 -7.79 8.48 0.94
CA VAL A 24 -6.40 8.54 0.50
C VAL A 24 -5.52 7.99 1.60
N SER A 25 -5.00 6.78 1.39
CA SER A 25 -4.01 6.17 2.27
C SER A 25 -2.61 6.59 1.87
N THR A 26 -1.77 6.90 2.86
CA THR A 26 -0.37 7.28 2.64
C THR A 26 0.56 6.31 3.37
N ILE A 27 1.49 5.70 2.65
CA ILE A 27 2.57 4.90 3.21
C ILE A 27 3.87 5.72 3.10
N ARG A 28 4.59 5.85 4.22
CA ARG A 28 5.90 6.52 4.27
C ARG A 28 6.96 5.53 4.69
N LEU A 29 7.91 5.26 3.80
CA LEU A 29 9.09 4.46 4.10
C LEU A 29 10.24 5.42 4.42
N LYS A 30 10.67 5.41 5.68
CA LYS A 30 11.78 6.22 6.17
C LYS A 30 13.01 5.32 6.37
N PRO A 31 13.97 5.32 5.43
CA PRO A 31 15.20 4.57 5.64
C PRO A 31 16.03 5.21 6.77
N VAL A 32 16.92 4.42 7.39
CA VAL A 32 17.82 4.91 8.44
C VAL A 32 18.75 6.00 7.90
N ILE A 33 19.15 5.90 6.64
CA ILE A 33 19.96 6.88 5.91
C ILE A 33 19.32 7.10 4.54
N GLY A 34 19.16 8.37 4.14
CA GLY A 34 18.61 8.76 2.83
C GLY A 34 17.22 9.40 2.89
N SER A 35 16.60 9.54 1.71
CA SER A 35 15.33 10.25 1.53
C SER A 35 14.11 9.38 1.87
N VAL A 36 13.04 10.02 2.35
CA VAL A 36 11.76 9.34 2.60
C VAL A 36 11.08 9.03 1.28
N LEU A 37 10.65 7.79 1.10
CA LEU A 37 9.73 7.42 0.02
C LEU A 37 8.30 7.55 0.52
N LYS A 38 7.50 8.37 -0.15
CA LYS A 38 6.07 8.55 0.14
C LYS A 38 5.25 7.99 -1.01
N VAL A 39 4.32 7.11 -0.68
CA VAL A 39 3.35 6.53 -1.62
C VAL A 39 1.96 6.93 -1.14
N GLU A 40 1.19 7.57 -2.02
CA GLU A 40 -0.21 7.88 -1.79
C GLU A 40 -1.07 7.03 -2.72
N ARG A 41 -2.13 6.43 -2.18
CA ARG A 41 -3.09 5.61 -2.93
C ARG A 41 -4.49 6.00 -2.49
N GLY A 42 -5.33 6.34 -3.46
CA GLY A 42 -6.77 6.41 -3.24
C GLY A 42 -7.35 5.00 -3.24
N LEU A 43 -8.16 4.69 -2.24
CA LEU A 43 -8.96 3.48 -2.24
C LEU A 43 -10.02 3.57 -3.35
N PRO A 44 -10.34 2.46 -4.02
CA PRO A 44 -11.40 2.44 -5.00
C PRO A 44 -12.76 2.84 -4.38
N PRO A 45 -13.72 3.27 -5.20
CA PRO A 45 -15.06 3.66 -4.73
C PRO A 45 -15.88 2.47 -4.19
N SER A 46 -15.53 1.24 -4.55
CA SER A 46 -16.00 0.03 -3.86
C SER A 46 -14.81 -0.87 -3.54
N LEU A 47 -14.84 -1.45 -2.34
CA LEU A 47 -13.90 -2.48 -1.88
C LEU A 47 -14.59 -3.84 -2.02
N ASP A 48 -15.15 -4.12 -3.20
CA ASP A 48 -15.73 -5.42 -3.47
C ASP A 48 -14.59 -6.45 -3.53
N PRO A 49 -14.66 -7.55 -2.76
CA PRO A 49 -13.74 -8.66 -2.98
C PRO A 49 -14.00 -9.16 -4.39
N VAL A 50 -13.10 -8.85 -5.32
CA VAL A 50 -13.09 -9.49 -6.63
C VAL A 50 -12.97 -10.97 -6.35
N MET A 51 -14.09 -11.68 -6.47
CA MET A 51 -14.13 -13.14 -6.42
C MET A 51 -13.33 -13.61 -7.64
N ASP A 52 -12.07 -13.96 -7.41
CA ASP A 52 -11.23 -14.61 -8.41
C ASP A 52 -11.96 -15.90 -8.82
N PRO A 53 -12.44 -16.04 -10.08
CA PRO A 53 -13.01 -17.29 -10.52
C PRO A 53 -11.83 -18.26 -10.66
N ALA A 54 -11.63 -19.08 -9.63
CA ALA A 54 -10.69 -20.19 -9.62
C ALA A 54 -10.83 -21.12 -10.83
#